data_AF-A0A944CJW9-F1
#
_entry.id   AF-A0A944CJW9-F1
#
_cell.length_a   1.000
_cell.length_b   1.000
_cell.length_c   1.000
_cell.angle_alpha   90.00
_cell.angle_beta   90.00
_cell.angle_gamma   90.00
#
_symmetry.space_group_name_H-M   'P 1'
#
loop_
_entity.id
_entity.type
_entity.pdbx_description
1 polymer ?
#
loop_
_entity_poly.entity_id
_entity_poly.type
_entity_poly.pdbx_seq_one_letter_code
_entity_poly.pdbx_strand_id
1 'polypeptide(L)' 'MSKYVSVFLLTLMLSLIFFFIFGSFFMGGGDPAEEMLLTIGTIIIILLSFLISQINYLIDLIKKKR' A
#
# COMPACT_ATOMS: atom_id res chain seq x y z
N MET A 1 13.89 -15.17 10.28
CA MET A 1 12.60 -14.50 10.55
C MET A 1 12.70 -12.97 10.54
N SER A 2 13.74 -12.36 11.14
CA SER A 2 13.94 -10.90 11.19
C SER A 2 13.91 -10.17 9.83
N LYS A 3 14.51 -10.73 8.76
CA LYS A 3 14.47 -10.12 7.41
C LYS A 3 13.05 -9.91 6.86
N TYR A 4 12.14 -10.85 7.12
CA TYR A 4 10.76 -10.75 6.61
C TYR A 4 9.93 -9.75 7.41
N VAL A 5 10.12 -9.71 8.73
CA VAL A 5 9.53 -8.70 9.60
C VAL A 5 10.00 -7.31 9.20
N SER A 6 11.28 -7.16 8.83
CA SER A 6 11.83 -5.90 8.34
C SER A 6 11.22 -5.47 7.01
N VAL A 7 11.08 -6.37 6.03
CA VAL A 7 10.43 -6.07 4.75
C VAL A 7 8.97 -5.65 4.97
N PHE A 8 8.24 -6.35 5.84
CA PHE A 8 6.86 -6.00 6.20
C PHE A 8 6.75 -4.61 6.85
N LEU A 9 7.66 -4.28 7.77
CA LEU A 9 7.68 -2.97 8.46
C LEU A 9 8.03 -1.81 7.52
N LEU A 10 9.03 -2.00 6.65
CA LEU A 10 9.48 -0.99 5.69
C LEU A 10 8.38 -0.68 4.67
N THR A 11 7.69 -1.73 4.28
CA THR A 11 6.51 -1.71 3.43
C THR A 11 5.34 -0.96 4.05
N LEU A 12 5.02 -1.24 5.31
CA LEU A 12 3.94 -0.56 6.05
C LEU A 12 4.26 0.94 6.21
N MET A 13 5.52 1.30 6.43
CA MET A 13 5.97 2.69 6.40
C MET A 13 5.76 3.34 5.03
N LEU A 14 6.11 2.67 3.93
CA LEU A 14 5.87 3.19 2.57
C LEU A 14 4.39 3.44 2.30
N SER A 15 3.54 2.51 2.75
CA SER A 15 2.09 2.60 2.61
C SER A 15 1.51 3.83 3.33
N LEU A 16 2.00 4.12 4.54
CA LEU A 16 1.65 5.32 5.30
C LEU A 16 2.12 6.60 4.60
N ILE A 17 3.35 6.59 4.05
CA ILE A 17 3.89 7.74 3.32
C ILE A 17 3.04 8.05 2.08
N PHE A 18 2.69 7.04 1.30
CA PHE A 18 1.81 7.21 0.14
C PHE A 18 0.43 7.74 0.54
N PHE A 19 -0.14 7.27 1.65
CA PHE A 19 -1.41 7.79 2.17
C PHE A 19 -1.38 9.31 2.40
N PHE A 20 -0.32 9.83 3.04
CA PHE A 20 -0.18 11.27 3.28
C PHE A 20 0.04 12.06 1.99
N ILE A 21 0.86 11.55 1.07
CA ILE A 21 1.12 12.22 -0.21
C ILE A 21 -0.17 12.32 -1.03
N PHE A 22 -0.89 11.21 -1.22
CA PHE A 22 -2.13 11.22 -1.98
C PHE A 22 -3.23 12.02 -1.28
N GLY A 23 -3.37 11.90 0.04
CA GLY A 23 -4.32 12.72 0.81
C GLY A 23 -4.12 14.22 0.62
N SER A 24 -2.86 14.67 0.52
CA SER A 24 -2.54 16.08 0.25
C SER A 24 -2.77 16.51 -1.21
N PHE A 25 -2.68 15.58 -2.16
CA PHE A 25 -2.76 15.89 -3.60
C PHE A 25 -4.20 16.04 -4.11
N PHE A 26 -5.15 15.39 -3.45
CA PHE A 26 -6.55 15.34 -3.88
C PHE A 26 -7.48 16.33 -3.16
N MET A 27 -7.02 17.04 -2.13
CA MET A 27 -7.77 18.13 -1.49
C MET A 27 -7.62 19.43 -2.33
N GLY A 28 -8.33 19.51 -3.45
CA GLY A 28 -8.10 20.52 -4.49
C GLY A 28 -9.23 21.53 -4.70
N GLY A 29 -10.45 21.26 -4.22
CA GLY A 29 -11.55 22.24 -4.20
C GLY A 29 -12.81 21.89 -5.00
N GLY A 30 -13.00 20.63 -5.38
CA GLY A 30 -14.26 20.08 -5.88
C GLY A 30 -15.22 19.64 -4.76
N ASP A 31 -16.17 18.76 -5.07
CA ASP A 31 -17.05 18.16 -4.05
C ASP A 31 -16.20 17.33 -3.06
N PRO A 32 -16.16 17.69 -1.77
CA PRO A 32 -15.28 17.03 -0.80
C PRO A 32 -15.58 15.54 -0.62
N ALA A 33 -16.82 15.10 -0.86
CA ALA A 33 -17.21 13.71 -0.72
C ALA A 33 -16.73 12.88 -1.93
N GLU A 34 -16.79 13.45 -3.14
CA GLU A 34 -16.34 12.78 -4.37
C GLU A 34 -14.80 12.67 -4.41
N GLU A 35 -14.10 13.74 -4.05
CA GLU A 35 -12.62 13.74 -3.93
C GLU A 35 -12.15 12.73 -2.86
N MET A 36 -12.83 12.67 -1.71
CA MET A 36 -12.52 11.70 -0.66
C MET A 36 -12.69 10.26 -1.13
N LEU A 37 -13.81 9.94 -1.81
CA LEU A 37 -14.08 8.60 -2.30
C LEU A 37 -13.06 8.15 -3.36
N LEU A 38 -12.71 9.03 -4.30
CA LEU A 38 -11.71 8.73 -5.33
C LEU A 38 -10.32 8.53 -4.73
N THR A 39 -9.95 9.36 -3.76
CA THR A 39 -8.66 9.27 -3.07
C THR A 39 -8.54 7.97 -2.28
N ILE A 40 -9.53 7.69 -1.43
CA ILE A 40 -9.55 6.48 -0.60
C ILE A 40 -9.62 5.24 -1.48
N GLY A 41 -10.46 5.24 -2.52
CA GLY A 41 -10.57 4.14 -3.47
C GLY A 41 -9.25 3.84 -4.18
N THR A 42 -8.57 4.88 -4.66
CA THR A 42 -7.27 4.75 -5.33
C THR A 42 -6.20 4.22 -4.38
N ILE A 43 -6.16 4.72 -3.14
CA ILE A 43 -5.24 4.24 -2.11
C ILE A 43 -5.51 2.77 -1.79
N ILE A 44 -6.77 2.37 -1.59
CA ILE A 44 -7.14 0.97 -1.30
C ILE A 44 -6.71 0.05 -2.43
N ILE A 45 -6.94 0.42 -3.69
CA ILE A 45 -6.54 -0.36 -4.85
C ILE A 45 -5.01 -0.54 -4.87
N ILE A 46 -4.25 0.54 -4.71
CA ILE A 46 -2.78 0.50 -4.67
C ILE A 46 -2.28 -0.39 -3.51
N LEU A 47 -2.86 -0.24 -2.32
CA LEU A 47 -2.52 -1.05 -1.15
C LEU A 47 -2.83 -2.53 -1.36
N LEU A 48 -3.98 -2.86 -1.94
CA LEU A 48 -4.38 -4.24 -2.22
C LEU A 48 -3.46 -4.88 -3.26
N SER A 49 -3.19 -4.20 -4.39
CA SER A 49 -2.24 -4.69 -5.40
C SER A 49 -0.86 -4.94 -4.81
N PHE A 50 -0.42 -4.03 -3.94
CA PHE A 50 0.84 -4.16 -3.25
C PHE A 50 0.85 -5.34 -2.25
N LEU A 51 -0.20 -5.53 -1.45
CA LEU A 51 -0.34 -6.67 -0.54
C LEU A 51 -0.31 -8.02 -1.29
N ILE A 52 -1.01 -8.10 -2.42
CA ILE A 52 -1.01 -9.28 -3.29
C ILE A 52 0.40 -9.58 -3.80
N SER A 53 1.14 -8.54 -4.20
CA SER A 53 2.55 -8.67 -4.62
C SER A 53 3.43 -9.22 -3.49
N GLN A 54 3.27 -8.74 -2.25
CA GLN A 54 4.04 -9.23 -1.10
C GLN A 54 3.71 -10.69 -0.75
N ILE A 55 2.44 -11.09 -0.84
CA ILE A 55 2.03 -12.48 -0.61
C ILE A 55 2.65 -13.40 -1.66
N ASN A 56 2.62 -13.01 -2.93
CA ASN A 56 3.25 -13.79 -4.01
C ASN A 56 4.77 -13.90 -3.82
N TYR A 57 5.44 -12.80 -3.45
CA TYR A 57 6.86 -12.81 -3.13
C TYR A 57 7.19 -13.76 -1.97
N LEU A 58 6.39 -13.73 -0.90
CA LEU A 58 6.54 -14.65 0.24
C LEU A 58 6.35 -16.11 -0.17
N ILE A 59 5.33 -16.42 -0.98
CA ILE A 59 5.06 -17.77 -1.48
C ILE A 59 6.23 -18.28 -2.32
N ASP A 60 6.71 -17.47 -3.27
CA ASP A 60 7.83 -17.85 -4.14
C ASP A 60 9.11 -18.10 -3.34
N LEU A 61 9.37 -17.25 -2.34
CA LEU A 61 10.54 -17.38 -1.48
C LEU A 61 10.47 -18.63 -0.59
N ILE A 62 9.29 -18.98 -0.06
CA ILE A 62 9.08 -20.24 0.67
C ILE A 62 9.28 -21.44 -0.26
N LYS A 63 8.75 -21.38 -1.49
CA LYS A 63 8.93 -22.44 -2.50
C LYS A 63 10.38 -22.64 -2.89
N LYS A 64 11.14 -21.55 -3.10
CA LYS A 64 12.55 -21.60 -3.53
C LYS A 64 13.51 -22.08 -2.44
N LYS A 65 13.07 -22.03 -1.19
CA LYS A 65 13.82 -22.51 -0.02
C LYS A 65 13.56 -23.99 0.30
N ARG A 66 12.59 -24.61 -0.37
CA ARG A 66 12.27 -26.04 -0.29
C ARG A 66 12.86 -26.76 -1.50
#